data_AF-A0A351TC34-F1
#
_entry.id   AF-A0A351TC34-F1
#
_cell.length_a   1.000
_cell.length_b   1.000
_cell.length_c   1.000
_cell.angle_alpha   90.00
_cell.angle_beta   90.00
_cell.angle_gamma   90.00
#
_symmetry.space_group_name_H-M   'P 1'
#
loop_
_entity.id
_entity.type
_entity.pdbx_description
1 polymer ?
#
loop_
_entity_poly.entity_id
_entity_poly.type
_entity_poly.pdbx_seq_one_letter_code
_entity_poly.pdbx_strand_id
1 'polypeptide(L)' 'MSIEEKNDDILRPLLSLSKKEIKEKALINKVSWREDKSNLDDKFLRNNIRLNILPLFEEINPTYKKSFENIMSYM' A
#
# COMPACT_ATOMS: atom_id res chain seq x y z
N MET A 1 13.15 -7.23 -9.38
CA MET A 1 12.22 -8.23 -8.81
C MET A 1 11.02 -7.50 -8.24
N SER A 2 9.98 -7.40 -9.06
CA SER A 2 8.65 -6.95 -8.68
C SER A 2 7.97 -8.06 -7.88
N ILE A 3 7.07 -7.70 -6.95
CA ILE A 3 6.23 -8.70 -6.27
C ILE A 3 5.18 -9.16 -7.28
N GLU A 4 5.05 -10.47 -7.47
CA GLU A 4 4.06 -11.06 -8.37
C GLU A 4 2.75 -11.38 -7.63
N GLU A 5 1.63 -11.29 -8.35
CA GLU A 5 0.29 -11.63 -7.82
C GLU A 5 0.22 -13.10 -7.38
N LYS A 6 0.96 -13.99 -8.03
CA LYS A 6 1.12 -15.38 -7.63
C LYS A 6 2.59 -15.74 -7.78
N ASN A 7 3.18 -16.30 -6.73
CA ASN A 7 4.47 -16.98 -6.83
C ASN A 7 4.43 -18.24 -5.95
N ASP A 8 4.84 -19.37 -6.51
CA ASP A 8 4.73 -20.71 -5.93
C ASP A 8 3.32 -20.95 -5.33
N ASP A 9 3.27 -21.15 -4.01
CA ASP A 9 2.07 -21.40 -3.23
C ASP A 9 1.44 -20.13 -2.62
N ILE A 10 2.00 -18.94 -2.91
CA ILE A 10 1.52 -17.67 -2.36
C ILE A 10 0.70 -16.91 -3.41
N LEU A 11 -0.59 -16.74 -3.11
CA LEU A 11 -1.50 -15.86 -3.84
C LEU A 11 -1.63 -14.50 -3.13
N ARG A 12 -1.60 -13.41 -3.91
CA ARG A 12 -1.78 -12.02 -3.47
C ARG A 12 -2.94 -11.35 -4.24
N PRO A 13 -4.20 -11.78 -4.07
CA PRO A 13 -5.33 -11.30 -4.88
C PRO A 13 -5.63 -9.80 -4.75
N LEU A 14 -5.10 -9.15 -3.72
CA LEU A 14 -5.31 -7.74 -3.44
C LEU A 14 -4.14 -6.85 -3.87
N LEU A 15 -3.14 -7.41 -4.57
CA LEU A 15 -1.90 -6.69 -4.90
C LEU A 15 -2.14 -5.50 -5.84
N SER A 16 -3.07 -5.64 -6.78
CA SER A 16 -3.47 -4.60 -7.73
C SER A 16 -4.44 -3.57 -7.16
N LEU A 17 -4.91 -3.75 -5.92
CA LEU A 17 -5.88 -2.86 -5.28
C LEU A 17 -5.20 -1.91 -4.29
N SER A 18 -5.61 -0.65 -4.31
CA SER A 18 -5.18 0.31 -3.30
C SER A 18 -5.85 0.05 -1.95
N LYS A 19 -5.20 0.48 -0.87
CA LYS A 19 -5.77 0.42 0.49
C LYS A 19 -7.11 1.19 0.58
N LYS A 20 -7.28 2.25 -0.21
CA LYS A 20 -8.51 3.05 -0.26
C LYS A 20 -9.66 2.23 -0.83
N GLU A 21 -9.47 1.59 -1.98
CA GLU A 21 -10.48 0.75 -2.63
C GLU A 21 -10.91 -0.41 -1.73
N ILE A 22 -9.95 -1.06 -1.05
CA ILE A 22 -10.25 -2.15 -0.11
C ILE A 22 -11.17 -1.65 1.03
N LYS A 23 -10.86 -0.48 1.60
CA LYS A 23 -11.67 0.12 2.69
C LYS A 23 -13.07 0.49 2.22
N GLU A 24 -13.19 1.14 1.06
CA GLU A 24 -14.48 1.50 0.48
C GLU A 24 -15.35 0.27 0.23
N LYS A 25 -14.76 -0.80 -0.31
CA LYS A 25 -15.48 -2.05 -0.56
C LYS A 25 -15.91 -2.74 0.74
N ALA A 26 -15.07 -2.72 1.77
CA ALA A 26 -15.41 -3.25 3.09
C ALA A 26 -16.61 -2.49 3.71
N LEU A 27 -16.64 -1.16 3.59
CA LEU A 27 -17.75 -0.33 4.07
C LEU A 27 -19.06 -0.63 3.32
N ILE A 28 -19.02 -0.68 1.98
CA ILE A 28 -20.20 -0.99 1.14
C ILE A 28 -20.78 -2.36 1.51
N ASN A 29 -19.91 -3.34 1.73
CA ASN A 29 -20.31 -4.70 2.08
C ASN A 29 -20.59 -4.88 3.58
N LYS A 30 -20.52 -3.81 4.39
CA LYS A 30 -20.69 -3.84 5.86
C LYS A 30 -19.80 -4.86 6.56
N VAL A 31 -18.59 -5.06 6.03
CA VAL A 31 -17.57 -5.90 6.66
C VAL A 31 -16.98 -5.13 7.83
N SER A 32 -17.02 -5.73 9.03
CA SER A 32 -16.30 -5.19 10.18
C SER A 32 -14.85 -5.69 10.18
N TRP A 33 -13.92 -4.83 10.58
CA TRP A 33 -12.52 -5.20 10.75
C TRP A 33 -11.94 -4.56 12.00
N ARG A 34 -10.80 -5.07 12.44
CA ARG A 34 -10.03 -4.54 13.56
C ARG A 34 -8.74 -3.93 13.04
N GLU A 35 -8.39 -2.75 13.55
CA GLU A 35 -7.09 -2.14 13.28
C GLU A 35 -6.03 -2.75 14.22
N ASP A 36 -4.98 -3.31 13.63
CA ASP A 36 -3.82 -3.81 14.38
C ASP A 36 -2.99 -2.63 14.90
N LYS A 37 -2.68 -2.62 16.20
CA LYS A 37 -1.92 -1.54 16.83
C LYS A 37 -0.49 -1.42 16.27
N SER A 38 0.11 -2.52 15.86
CA SER A 38 1.45 -2.54 15.25
C SER A 38 1.50 -1.77 13.92
N ASN A 39 0.35 -1.54 13.27
CA ASN A 39 0.29 -0.70 12.07
C ASN A 39 0.64 0.77 12.35
N LEU A 40 0.67 1.20 13.60
CA LEU A 40 1.05 2.56 13.98
C LEU A 40 2.46 2.63 14.57
N ASP A 41 3.15 1.49 14.68
CA ASP A 41 4.51 1.41 15.20
C ASP A 41 5.52 1.74 14.10
N ASP A 42 6.21 2.87 14.23
CA ASP A 42 7.22 3.36 13.29
C ASP A 42 8.62 2.77 13.53
N LYS A 43 8.81 1.95 14.56
CA LYS A 43 10.09 1.25 14.82
C LYS A 43 10.53 0.40 13.62
N PHE A 44 9.58 -0.14 12.86
CA PHE A 44 9.88 -0.93 11.66
C PHE A 44 10.09 -0.01 10.46
N LEU A 45 11.21 -0.19 9.75
CA LEU A 45 11.57 0.64 8.59
C LEU A 45 10.43 0.81 7.58
N ARG A 46 9.72 -0.27 7.23
CA ARG A 46 8.56 -0.23 6.32
C ARG A 46 7.44 0.68 6.84
N ASN A 47 7.16 0.62 8.14
CA ASN A 47 6.14 1.47 8.75
C ASN A 47 6.61 2.92 8.82
N ASN A 48 7.87 3.18 9.18
CA ASN A 48 8.44 4.53 9.14
C ASN A 48 8.34 5.15 7.74
N ILE A 49 8.72 4.39 6.70
CA ILE A 49 8.58 4.84 5.30
C ILE A 49 7.13 5.23 5.02
N ARG A 50 6.16 4.38 5.37
CA ARG A 50 4.74 4.63 5.11
C ARG A 50 4.14 5.78 5.93
N LEU A 51 4.49 5.88 7.21
CA LEU A 51 3.85 6.79 8.17
C LEU A 51 4.47 8.18 8.15
N ASN A 52 5.79 8.26 7.97
CA ASN A 52 6.53 9.51 8.11
C ASN A 52 7.09 10.00 6.77
N ILE A 53 7.64 9.11 5.93
CA ILE A 53 8.36 9.52 4.72
C ILE A 53 7.43 9.76 3.53
N LEU A 54 6.56 8.80 3.20
CA LEU A 54 5.65 8.89 2.05
C LEU A 54 4.70 10.10 2.14
N PRO A 55 4.12 10.46 3.31
CA PRO A 55 3.28 11.65 3.41
C PRO A 55 4.05 12.94 3.12
N LEU A 56 5.25 13.10 3.69
CA LEU A 56 6.11 14.25 3.41
C LEU A 56 6.48 14.34 1.92
N PHE A 57 6.73 13.19 1.29
CA PHE A 57 7.04 13.15 -0.13
C PHE A 57 5.84 13.50 -1.02
N GLU A 58 4.61 13.18 -0.59
CA GLU A 58 3.38 13.61 -1.26
C GLU A 58 3.21 15.13 -1.21
N GLU A 59 3.55 15.76 -0.08
CA GLU A 59 3.50 17.21 0.06
C GLU A 59 4.50 17.91 -0.87
N ILE A 60 5.70 17.35 -1.02
CA ILE A 60 6.75 17.89 -1.91
C ILE A 60 6.39 17.68 -3.38
N ASN A 61 5.89 16.49 -3.73
CA ASN A 61 5.52 16.16 -5.11
C ASN A 61 4.23 15.32 -5.13
N PRO A 62 3.05 15.95 -5.30
CA PRO A 62 1.76 15.25 -5.33
C PRO A 62 1.63 14.21 -6.45
N THR A 63 2.50 14.26 -7.47
CA THR A 63 2.46 13.35 -8.62
C THR A 63 3.43 12.17 -8.48
N TYR A 64 4.18 12.06 -7.37
CA TYR A 64 5.25 11.07 -7.25
C TYR A 64 4.76 9.64 -7.45
N LYS A 65 3.55 9.30 -6.99
CA LYS A 65 3.00 7.95 -7.13
C LYS A 65 2.94 7.54 -8.60
N LYS A 66 2.47 8.45 -9.46
CA LYS A 66 2.41 8.23 -10.91
C LYS A 66 3.81 8.13 -11.52
N SER A 67 4.76 8.95 -11.06
CA SER A 67 6.16 8.84 -11.48
C SER A 67 6.75 7.48 -11.11
N PHE A 68 6.48 6.98 -9.91
CA PHE A 68 6.91 5.66 -9.46
C PHE A 68 6.26 4.53 -10.26
N GLU A 69 4.95 4.60 -10.51
CA GLU A 69 4.23 3.64 -11.36
C GLU A 69 4.85 3.56 -12.75
N ASN A 70 5.16 4.70 -13.36
CA ASN A 70 5.83 4.74 -14.66
C ASN A 70 7.20 4.04 -14.59
N ILE A 71 8.03 4.36 -13.59
CA ILE A 71 9.35 3.72 -13.43
C ILE A 71 9.21 2.20 -13.26
N MET A 72 8.25 1.75 -12.45
CA MET A 72 7.98 0.31 -12.25
C MET A 72 7.46 -0.39 -13.50
N SER A 73 6.78 0.32 -14.41
CA SER A 73 6.31 -0.22 -15.69
C SER A 73 7.45 -0.43 -16.70
N TYR A 74 8.52 0.36 -16.60
CA TYR A 74 9.71 0.24 -17.47
C TYR A 74 10.72 -0.82 -17.00
N MET A 75 10.51 -1.45 -15.83
CA MET A 75 11.39 -2.46 -15.24
C MET A 75 10.75 -3.85 -15.26
#